data_AF-A0AAW1S2Q2-F1
#
_entry.id   AF-A0AAW1S2Q2-F1
#
_cell.length_a   1.000
_cell.length_b   1.000
_cell.length_c   1.000
_cell.angle_alpha   90.00
_cell.angle_beta   90.00
_cell.angle_gamma   90.00
#
_symmetry.space_group_name_H-M   'P 1'
#
loop_
_entity.id
_entity.type
_entity.pdbx_description
1 polymer ?
#
loop_
_entity_poly.entity_id
_entity_poly.type
_entity_poly.pdbx_seq_one_letter_code
_entity_poly.pdbx_strand_id
1 'polypeptide(L)'
;MLEPLPSPYRAAPAGLSGGCNVGVRWRSEGASGPGKRVQDKVVQDPKHIQAAEVRCVYQDGRHEIKSPTEAFKDAARAGMALFSVAPNAKPPVFRIGEPEELIAGQAKKERQAKRRQLDQRRATVMKEMRMRPDTADHDLKMKMARVDEFLTKGHKIRSGDFHWQLHVPLDLYLQDRSE
;
A
#
# COMPACT_ATOMS: atom_id res chain seq x y z
N MET A 1 31.67 -3.52 -43.07
CA MET A 1 30.34 -4.12 -42.87
C MET A 1 30.22 -4.37 -41.37
N LEU A 2 29.43 -3.55 -40.67
CA LEU A 2 29.21 -3.67 -39.22
C LEU A 2 28.06 -4.64 -39.00
N GLU A 3 28.28 -5.73 -38.29
CA GLU A 3 27.21 -6.65 -37.91
C GLU A 3 26.34 -6.03 -36.80
N PRO A 4 25.00 -6.10 -36.88
CA PRO A 4 24.11 -5.53 -35.89
C PRO A 4 24.02 -6.39 -34.62
N LEU A 5 24.03 -5.73 -33.46
CA LEU A 5 23.87 -6.36 -32.15
C LEU A 5 22.50 -7.07 -32.02
N PRO A 6 22.42 -8.20 -31.29
CA PRO A 6 21.17 -8.93 -31.12
C PRO A 6 20.18 -8.13 -30.27
N SER A 7 18.96 -7.98 -30.80
CA SER A 7 17.80 -7.39 -30.11
C SER A 7 17.48 -8.18 -28.82
N PRO A 8 17.18 -7.51 -27.69
CA PRO A 8 16.87 -8.17 -26.42
C PRO A 8 15.52 -8.92 -26.41
N TYR A 9 14.75 -8.88 -27.50
CA TYR A 9 13.46 -9.55 -27.58
C TYR A 9 13.58 -10.90 -28.31
N ARG A 10 14.13 -11.90 -27.61
CA ARG A 10 14.00 -13.30 -28.02
C ARG A 10 12.76 -13.88 -27.32
N ALA A 11 11.71 -14.11 -28.10
CA ALA A 11 10.48 -14.75 -27.64
C ALA A 11 10.79 -16.11 -26.99
N ALA A 12 10.30 -16.29 -25.76
CA ALA A 12 10.39 -17.56 -25.05
C ALA A 12 9.42 -18.60 -25.65
N PRO A 13 9.80 -19.89 -25.73
CA PRO A 13 8.97 -20.93 -26.32
C PRO A 13 7.74 -21.23 -25.45
N ALA A 14 6.60 -21.37 -26.12
CA ALA A 14 5.36 -21.88 -25.55
C ALA A 14 5.53 -23.36 -25.19
N GLY A 15 5.41 -23.69 -23.90
CA GLY A 15 5.56 -25.06 -23.40
C GLY A 15 5.09 -25.21 -21.95
N LEU A 16 3.80 -25.52 -21.80
CA LEU A 16 3.21 -26.46 -20.84
C LEU A 16 3.82 -26.56 -19.43
N SER A 17 3.14 -25.96 -18.45
CA SER A 17 2.97 -26.63 -17.16
C SER A 17 1.52 -26.43 -16.69
N GLY A 18 0.87 -27.53 -16.37
CA GLY A 18 -0.49 -27.56 -15.86
C GLY A 18 -0.55 -26.83 -14.51
N GLY A 19 -1.11 -25.63 -14.53
CA GLY A 19 -1.65 -24.99 -13.35
C GLY A 19 -3.15 -25.23 -13.37
N CYS A 20 -3.63 -26.18 -12.56
CA CYS A 20 -5.04 -26.31 -12.26
C CYS A 20 -5.52 -24.96 -11.70
N ASN A 21 -6.22 -24.19 -12.54
CA ASN A 21 -6.96 -23.01 -12.11
C ASN A 21 -8.14 -23.48 -11.23
N VAL A 22 -7.85 -23.76 -9.96
CA VAL A 22 -8.89 -23.79 -8.92
C VAL A 22 -9.18 -22.34 -8.56
N GLY A 23 -9.73 -21.64 -9.56
CA GLY A 23 -10.24 -20.29 -9.44
C GLY A 23 -11.64 -20.38 -8.88
N VAL A 24 -11.81 -19.88 -7.66
CA VAL A 24 -13.11 -19.41 -7.21
C VAL A 24 -13.58 -18.39 -8.24
N ARG A 25 -14.58 -18.72 -9.06
CA ARG A 25 -15.15 -17.79 -10.03
C ARG A 25 -15.98 -16.76 -9.27
N TRP A 26 -15.31 -15.75 -8.74
CA TRP A 26 -15.94 -14.47 -8.44
C TRP A 26 -16.32 -13.86 -9.78
N ARG A 27 -17.60 -13.55 -9.99
CA ARG A 27 -18.00 -12.60 -11.05
C ARG A 27 -17.43 -11.23 -10.65
N SER A 28 -16.16 -11.01 -10.92
CA SER A 28 -15.51 -9.71 -10.84
C SER A 28 -15.47 -9.11 -12.24
N GLU A 29 -16.64 -8.77 -12.77
CA GLU A 29 -16.69 -7.65 -13.69
C GLU A 29 -16.61 -6.38 -12.83
N GLY A 30 -15.84 -5.42 -13.32
CA GLY A 30 -15.15 -4.40 -12.51
C GLY A 30 -16.02 -3.64 -11.52
N ALA A 31 -15.54 -3.56 -10.27
CA ALA A 31 -15.83 -2.46 -9.35
C ALA A 31 -14.91 -2.56 -8.13
N SER A 32 -13.77 -1.86 -8.18
CA SER A 32 -13.23 -1.25 -6.97
C SER A 32 -14.14 -0.08 -6.58
N GLY A 33 -15.36 -0.38 -6.14
CA GLY A 33 -16.35 0.56 -5.64
C GLY A 33 -16.23 0.75 -4.12
N PRO A 34 -16.95 1.74 -3.54
CA PRO A 34 -16.79 2.12 -2.14
C PRO A 34 -17.21 0.96 -1.23
N GLY A 35 -16.31 0.57 -0.31
CA GLY A 35 -16.49 -0.37 0.79
C GLY A 35 -17.62 -1.41 0.66
N LYS A 36 -17.28 -2.66 0.32
CA LYS A 36 -18.21 -3.80 0.37
C LYS A 36 -19.03 -3.76 1.67
N ARG A 37 -20.36 -3.80 1.57
CA ARG A 37 -21.24 -3.78 2.75
C ARG A 37 -21.00 -5.05 3.56
N VAL A 38 -21.15 -4.98 4.88
CA VAL A 38 -20.96 -6.15 5.76
C VAL A 38 -21.90 -7.30 5.36
N GLN A 39 -23.06 -6.97 4.79
CA GLN A 39 -24.05 -7.89 4.24
C GLN A 39 -23.46 -8.82 3.15
N ASP A 40 -22.49 -8.33 2.37
CA ASP A 40 -21.85 -9.08 1.27
C ASP A 40 -20.87 -10.16 1.79
N LYS A 41 -20.63 -10.22 3.11
CA LYS A 41 -19.70 -11.16 3.75
C LYS A 41 -20.41 -12.30 4.49
N VAL A 42 -21.75 -12.26 4.57
CA VAL A 42 -22.54 -13.32 5.19
C VAL A 42 -22.53 -14.55 4.28
N VAL A 43 -22.23 -15.71 4.85
CA VAL A 43 -22.37 -16.99 4.15
C VAL A 43 -23.82 -17.44 4.28
N GLN A 44 -24.53 -17.51 3.15
CA GLN A 44 -25.90 -18.04 3.10
C GLN A 44 -25.92 -19.57 3.04
N ASP A 45 -25.00 -20.15 2.26
CA ASP A 45 -24.95 -21.60 2.03
C ASP A 45 -23.53 -22.15 2.22
N PRO A 46 -23.35 -23.27 2.95
CA PRO A 46 -22.03 -23.89 3.14
C PRO A 46 -21.44 -24.42 1.84
N LYS A 47 -22.26 -24.73 0.82
CA LYS A 47 -21.82 -25.21 -0.51
C LYS A 47 -20.98 -24.18 -1.27
N HIS A 48 -21.09 -22.90 -0.92
CA HIS A 48 -20.35 -21.83 -1.58
C HIS A 48 -18.89 -21.76 -1.10
N ILE A 49 -18.56 -22.50 -0.03
CA ILE A 49 -17.21 -22.59 0.51
C ILE A 49 -16.49 -23.77 -0.17
N GLN A 50 -15.50 -23.47 -1.00
CA GLN A 50 -14.73 -24.51 -1.72
C GLN A 50 -13.59 -25.14 -0.90
N ALA A 51 -13.34 -24.65 0.32
CA ALA A 51 -12.29 -25.17 1.18
C ALA A 51 -12.75 -26.41 1.96
N ALA A 52 -11.87 -27.40 2.08
CA ALA A 52 -12.13 -28.60 2.88
C ALA A 52 -12.18 -28.28 4.39
N GLU A 53 -11.33 -27.37 4.84
CA GLU A 53 -11.21 -26.95 6.24
C GLU A 53 -11.30 -25.44 6.35
N VAL A 54 -11.96 -24.98 7.41
CA VAL A 54 -12.12 -23.57 7.73
C VAL A 54 -11.75 -23.30 9.18
N ARG A 55 -11.11 -22.16 9.43
CA ARG A 55 -10.87 -21.68 10.79
C ARG A 55 -12.04 -20.83 11.23
N CYS A 56 -12.79 -21.30 12.22
CA CYS A 56 -13.89 -20.58 12.83
C CYS A 56 -13.43 -19.84 14.07
N VAL A 57 -13.86 -18.59 14.21
CA VAL A 57 -13.64 -17.74 15.39
C VAL A 57 -14.98 -17.50 16.07
N TYR A 58 -15.07 -17.86 17.35
CA TYR A 58 -16.26 -17.67 18.18
C TYR A 58 -16.19 -16.34 18.93
N GLN A 59 -17.31 -15.89 19.51
CA GLN A 59 -17.37 -14.67 20.31
C GLN A 59 -16.48 -14.71 21.55
N ASP A 60 -16.30 -15.91 22.15
CA ASP A 60 -15.43 -16.12 23.31
C ASP A 60 -13.93 -16.00 23.01
N GLY A 61 -13.55 -15.72 21.76
CA GLY A 61 -12.16 -15.67 21.30
C GLY A 61 -11.52 -17.03 21.03
N ARG A 62 -12.26 -18.12 21.26
CA ARG A 62 -11.87 -19.47 20.84
C ARG A 62 -11.82 -19.56 19.32
N HIS A 63 -10.92 -20.39 18.80
CA HIS A 63 -10.85 -20.68 17.38
C HIS A 63 -10.56 -22.15 17.14
N GLU A 64 -11.32 -22.76 16.24
CA GLU A 64 -11.25 -24.18 15.91
C GLU A 64 -11.20 -24.35 14.39
N ILE A 65 -10.49 -25.38 13.94
CA ILE A 65 -10.47 -25.76 12.53
C ILE A 65 -11.51 -26.87 12.37
N LYS A 66 -12.50 -26.65 11.50
CA LYS A 66 -13.63 -27.56 11.27
C LYS A 66 -14.00 -27.59 9.79
N SER A 67 -14.90 -28.48 9.42
CA SER A 67 -15.50 -28.45 8.09
C SER A 67 -16.44 -27.24 7.92
N PRO A 68 -16.65 -26.73 6.69
CA PRO A 68 -17.59 -25.64 6.41
C PRO A 68 -19.03 -25.94 6.89
N THR A 69 -19.43 -27.21 6.80
CA THR A 69 -20.77 -27.66 7.20
C THR A 69 -20.95 -27.61 8.72
N GLU A 70 -19.93 -28.00 9.48
CA GLU A 70 -19.96 -27.90 10.94
C GLU A 70 -19.94 -26.45 11.40
N ALA A 71 -19.11 -25.61 10.79
CA ALA A 71 -19.07 -24.17 11.05
C ALA A 71 -20.46 -23.52 10.90
N PHE A 72 -21.18 -23.88 9.83
CA PHE A 72 -22.52 -23.38 9.58
C PHE A 72 -23.54 -23.90 10.60
N LYS A 73 -23.44 -25.17 11.01
CA LYS A 73 -24.28 -25.75 12.07
C LYS A 73 -24.04 -25.09 13.43
N ASP A 74 -22.79 -24.80 13.77
CA ASP A 74 -22.44 -24.13 15.02
C ASP A 74 -23.00 -22.70 15.05
N ALA A 75 -22.92 -21.98 13.92
CA ALA A 75 -23.55 -20.66 13.79
C ALA A 75 -25.08 -20.74 13.96
N ALA A 76 -25.73 -21.69 13.29
CA ALA A 76 -27.18 -21.91 13.40
C ALA A 76 -27.60 -22.30 14.83
N ARG A 77 -26.80 -23.12 15.53
CA ARG A 77 -27.05 -23.50 16.94
C ARG A 77 -26.97 -22.30 17.87
N ALA A 78 -26.06 -21.37 17.60
CA ALA A 78 -25.93 -20.13 18.36
C ALA A 78 -26.97 -19.07 17.99
N GLY A 79 -27.77 -19.28 16.93
CA GLY A 79 -28.71 -18.28 16.40
C GLY A 79 -28.03 -17.10 15.69
N MET A 80 -26.77 -17.26 15.30
CA MET A 80 -25.92 -16.20 14.74
C MET A 80 -25.57 -16.49 13.28
N ALA A 81 -25.05 -15.48 12.58
CA ALA A 81 -24.62 -15.63 11.19
C ALA A 81 -23.12 -15.95 11.08
N LEU A 82 -22.76 -16.69 10.02
CA LEU A 82 -21.37 -17.01 9.67
C LEU A 82 -20.84 -15.97 8.68
N PHE A 83 -19.73 -15.32 9.01
CA PHE A 83 -19.13 -14.27 8.19
C PHE A 83 -17.75 -14.66 7.66
N SER A 84 -17.50 -14.39 6.38
CA SER A 84 -16.17 -14.50 5.77
C SER A 84 -15.32 -13.27 6.11
N VAL A 85 -14.31 -13.45 6.95
CA VAL A 85 -13.41 -12.35 7.38
C VAL A 85 -12.17 -12.30 6.51
N ALA A 86 -11.54 -13.45 6.27
CA ALA A 86 -10.33 -13.55 5.46
C ALA A 86 -10.38 -14.79 4.55
N PRO A 87 -10.89 -14.64 3.31
CA PRO A 87 -10.97 -15.76 2.37
C PRO A 87 -9.60 -16.19 1.82
N ASN A 88 -8.60 -15.30 1.84
CA ASN A 88 -7.27 -15.56 1.27
C ASN A 88 -6.32 -16.29 2.23
N ALA A 89 -6.73 -16.52 3.48
CA ALA A 89 -5.93 -17.26 4.46
C ALA A 89 -5.96 -18.78 4.18
N LYS A 90 -4.91 -19.49 4.59
CA LYS A 90 -4.83 -20.96 4.53
C LYS A 90 -4.70 -21.50 5.96
N PRO A 91 -5.74 -22.09 6.57
CA PRO A 91 -7.12 -22.23 6.08
C PRO A 91 -7.93 -20.91 6.13
N PRO A 92 -9.00 -20.75 5.31
CA PRO A 92 -9.82 -19.55 5.29
C PRO A 92 -10.47 -19.27 6.66
N VAL A 93 -10.58 -17.98 7.02
CA VAL A 93 -11.06 -17.57 8.34
C VAL A 93 -12.50 -17.05 8.28
N PHE A 94 -13.36 -17.72 9.03
CA PHE A 94 -14.75 -17.34 9.26
C PHE A 94 -14.97 -16.95 10.72
N ARG A 95 -15.88 -16.00 10.96
CA ARG A 95 -16.27 -15.56 12.29
C ARG A 95 -17.77 -15.72 12.47
N ILE A 96 -18.18 -16.24 13.62
CA ILE A 96 -19.58 -16.36 14.02
C ILE A 96 -19.93 -15.11 14.85
N GLY A 97 -21.04 -14.45 14.55
CA GLY A 97 -21.51 -13.33 15.35
C GLY A 97 -22.73 -12.63 14.77
N GLU A 98 -23.04 -11.45 15.32
CA GLU A 98 -24.12 -10.59 14.85
C GLU A 98 -23.63 -9.60 13.79
N PRO A 99 -24.46 -9.20 12.82
CA PRO A 99 -24.08 -8.28 11.76
C PRO A 99 -23.65 -6.90 12.27
N GLU A 100 -24.23 -6.43 13.37
CA GLU A 100 -23.96 -5.10 13.93
C GLU A 100 -22.53 -4.96 14.47
N GLU A 101 -22.03 -6.02 15.13
CA GLU A 101 -20.69 -6.02 15.72
C GLU A 101 -19.61 -5.87 14.64
N LEU A 102 -19.84 -6.46 13.47
CA LEU A 102 -18.90 -6.41 12.36
C LEU A 102 -18.84 -5.03 11.69
N ILE A 103 -19.99 -4.34 11.58
CA ILE A 103 -20.05 -2.98 11.05
C ILE A 103 -19.27 -2.04 11.98
N ALA A 104 -19.53 -2.12 13.28
CA ALA A 104 -18.86 -1.30 14.28
C ALA A 104 -17.35 -1.57 14.34
N GLY A 105 -16.95 -2.84 14.29
CA GLY A 105 -15.55 -3.26 14.31
C GLY A 105 -14.77 -2.78 13.08
N GLN A 106 -15.35 -2.88 11.88
CA GLN A 106 -14.71 -2.41 10.65
C GLN A 106 -14.53 -0.89 10.65
N ALA A 107 -15.56 -0.14 11.03
CA ALA A 107 -15.51 1.33 11.09
C ALA A 107 -14.42 1.83 12.07
N LYS A 108 -14.29 1.19 13.24
CA LYS A 108 -13.25 1.53 14.22
C LYS A 108 -11.84 1.25 13.66
N LYS A 109 -11.62 0.08 13.06
CA LYS A 109 -10.31 -0.29 12.48
C LYS A 109 -9.93 0.63 11.32
N GLU A 110 -10.87 0.97 10.44
CA GLU A 110 -10.61 1.85 9.30
C GLU A 110 -10.25 3.27 9.76
N ARG A 111 -10.97 3.81 10.76
CA ARG A 111 -10.63 5.13 11.35
C ARG A 111 -9.22 5.13 11.96
N GLN A 112 -8.83 4.07 12.65
CA GLN A 112 -7.47 3.95 13.20
C GLN A 112 -6.41 3.82 12.10
N ALA A 113 -6.67 3.02 11.06
CA ALA A 113 -5.75 2.88 9.94
C ALA A 113 -5.55 4.21 9.19
N LYS A 114 -6.65 4.96 8.93
CA LYS A 114 -6.58 6.29 8.32
C LYS A 114 -5.80 7.27 9.18
N ARG A 115 -6.02 7.29 10.50
CA ARG A 115 -5.24 8.11 11.43
C ARG A 115 -3.75 7.77 11.36
N ARG A 116 -3.38 6.50 11.45
CA ARG A 116 -1.99 6.05 11.32
C ARG A 116 -1.36 6.44 9.98
N GLN A 117 -2.07 6.29 8.87
CA GLN A 117 -1.58 6.71 7.55
C GLN A 117 -1.40 8.23 7.44
N LEU A 118 -2.34 9.00 7.99
CA LEU A 118 -2.24 10.47 8.04
C LEU A 118 -1.08 10.92 8.92
N ASP A 119 -0.90 10.30 10.09
CA ASP A 119 0.19 10.61 11.02
C ASP A 119 1.55 10.26 10.39
N GLN A 120 1.66 9.11 9.70
CA GLN A 120 2.87 8.72 8.96
C GLN A 120 3.20 9.68 7.80
N ARG A 121 2.19 10.11 7.04
CA ARG A 121 2.38 11.11 5.97
C ARG A 121 2.79 12.47 6.53
N ARG A 122 2.22 12.88 7.67
CA ARG A 122 2.57 14.14 8.36
C ARG A 122 3.97 14.12 8.94
N ALA A 123 4.44 12.97 9.41
CA ALA A 123 5.81 12.82 9.91
C ALA A 123 6.85 13.00 8.79
N THR A 124 6.60 12.45 7.60
CA THR A 124 7.58 12.44 6.49
C THR A 124 7.28 13.50 5.43
N VAL A 125 7.12 14.77 5.84
CA VAL A 125 6.98 15.88 4.87
C VAL A 125 8.33 16.15 4.20
N MET A 126 8.33 16.27 2.87
CA MET A 126 9.50 16.68 2.10
C MET A 126 9.64 18.20 2.15
N LYS A 127 10.77 18.70 2.65
CA LYS A 127 11.10 20.14 2.69
C LYS A 127 12.14 20.45 1.63
N GLU A 128 11.93 21.51 0.86
CA GLU A 128 12.92 22.00 -0.10
C GLU A 128 13.78 23.08 0.58
N MET A 129 15.10 22.94 0.49
CA MET A 129 16.03 24.00 0.91
C MET A 129 16.86 24.46 -0.28
N ARG A 130 16.91 25.78 -0.49
CA ARG A 130 17.65 26.42 -1.57
C ARG A 130 18.88 27.12 -1.00
N MET A 131 20.04 26.82 -1.56
CA MET A 131 21.30 27.48 -1.21
C MET A 131 21.90 28.13 -2.45
N ARG A 132 22.48 29.33 -2.28
CA ARG A 132 23.21 30.03 -3.34
C ARG A 132 24.71 29.76 -3.15
N PRO A 133 25.52 29.67 -4.23
CA PRO A 133 26.97 29.52 -4.11
C PRO A 133 27.65 30.71 -3.43
N ASP A 134 27.13 31.92 -3.60
CA ASP A 134 27.64 33.16 -2.99
C ASP A 134 27.06 33.41 -1.58
N THR A 135 26.89 32.36 -0.78
CA THR A 135 26.33 32.48 0.58
C THR A 135 27.46 32.75 1.59
N ALA A 136 27.35 33.83 2.37
CA ALA A 136 28.28 34.15 3.46
C ALA A 136 28.24 33.13 4.61
N ASP A 137 29.36 32.95 5.32
CA ASP A 137 29.53 31.94 6.39
C ASP A 137 28.44 31.97 7.48
N HIS A 138 27.96 33.17 7.82
CA HIS A 138 26.91 33.33 8.82
C HIS A 138 25.55 32.77 8.35
N ASP A 139 25.19 32.99 7.08
CA ASP A 139 23.93 32.53 6.50
C ASP A 139 23.93 31.01 6.26
N LEU A 140 25.11 30.43 5.98
CA LEU A 140 25.29 28.97 5.91
C LEU A 140 25.02 28.29 7.26
N LYS A 141 25.55 28.84 8.35
CA LYS A 141 25.33 28.32 9.72
C LYS A 141 23.85 28.34 10.10
N MET A 142 23.13 29.41 9.78
CA MET A 142 21.68 29.52 9.99
C MET A 142 20.89 28.45 9.22
N LYS A 143 21.26 28.19 7.96
CA LYS A 143 20.63 27.16 7.13
C LYS A 143 20.94 25.74 7.62
N MET A 144 22.17 25.47 8.04
CA MET A 144 22.57 24.18 8.64
C MET A 144 21.81 23.88 9.92
N ALA A 145 21.64 24.86 10.82
CA ALA A 145 20.83 24.69 12.04
C ALA A 145 19.37 24.32 11.72
N ARG A 146 18.83 24.90 10.65
CA ARG A 146 17.46 24.62 10.19
C ARG A 146 17.34 23.24 9.51
N VAL A 147 18.38 22.80 8.81
CA VAL A 147 18.50 21.43 8.28
C VAL A 147 18.50 20.42 9.44
N ASP A 148 19.30 20.67 10.46
CA ASP A 148 19.42 19.79 11.62
C ASP A 148 18.09 19.66 12.40
N GLU A 149 17.37 20.77 12.56
CA GLU A 149 16.03 20.78 13.15
C GLU A 149 15.03 19.94 12.32
N PHE A 150 15.10 20.00 11.00
CA PHE A 150 14.23 19.23 10.11
C PHE A 150 14.58 17.73 10.10
N LEU A 151 15.87 17.39 10.15
CA LEU A 151 16.33 16.00 10.23
C LEU A 151 15.96 15.38 11.58
N THR A 152 16.09 16.12 12.68
CA THR A 152 15.68 15.68 14.02
C THR A 152 14.17 15.43 14.10
N LYS A 153 13.37 16.21 13.35
CA LYS A 153 11.90 16.01 13.22
C LYS A 153 11.51 14.91 12.23
N GLY A 154 12.48 14.24 11.59
CA GLY A 154 12.24 13.12 10.66
C GLY A 154 11.78 13.54 9.26
N HIS A 155 11.93 14.82 8.90
CA HIS A 155 11.59 15.31 7.57
C HIS A 155 12.70 14.99 6.55
N LYS A 156 12.29 14.71 5.31
CA LYS A 156 13.23 14.52 4.20
C LYS A 156 13.51 15.87 3.56
N ILE A 157 14.78 16.19 3.33
CA ILE A 157 15.16 17.46 2.70
C ILE A 157 15.57 17.18 1.26
N ARG A 158 15.01 17.94 0.33
CA ARG A 158 15.47 18.02 -1.06
C ARG A 158 16.23 19.33 -1.23
N SER A 159 17.49 19.27 -1.60
CA SER A 159 18.25 20.44 -2.03
C SER A 159 17.72 20.87 -3.40
N GLY A 160 17.06 22.03 -3.45
CA GLY A 160 16.47 22.59 -4.67
C GLY A 160 17.54 23.16 -5.59
N ASP A 161 17.34 22.97 -6.90
CA ASP A 161 18.31 23.15 -7.97
C ASP A 161 19.09 24.47 -7.95
N PHE A 162 20.40 24.35 -8.19
CA PHE A 162 21.35 25.42 -8.46
C PHE A 162 20.97 26.11 -9.78
N HIS A 163 20.33 27.29 -9.74
CA HIS A 163 20.19 28.13 -10.93
C HIS A 163 21.49 28.93 -11.13
N TRP A 164 22.39 28.39 -11.97
CA TRP A 164 23.58 29.10 -12.46
C TRP A 164 23.13 30.14 -13.49
N GLN A 165 22.77 31.33 -13.02
CA GLN A 165 22.60 32.48 -13.90
C GLN A 165 23.94 33.22 -14.00
N LEU A 166 24.92 32.59 -14.64
CA LEU A 166 26.08 33.29 -15.16
C LEU A 166 25.74 33.79 -16.56
N HIS A 167 25.05 34.93 -16.61
CA HIS A 167 25.15 35.79 -17.77
C HIS A 167 26.36 36.69 -17.54
N VAL A 168 27.55 36.17 -17.86
CA VAL A 168 28.72 37.04 -18.08
C VAL A 168 28.63 37.45 -19.54
N PRO A 169 28.33 38.72 -19.86
CA PRO A 169 28.44 39.18 -21.24
C PRO A 169 29.88 38.96 -21.73
N LEU A 170 30.01 38.33 -22.91
CA LEU A 170 31.29 37.96 -23.54
C LEU A 170 32.12 39.21 -23.93
N ASP A 171 31.48 40.37 -23.87
CA ASP A 171 31.95 41.69 -24.23
C ASP A 171 33.05 42.21 -23.29
N LEU A 172 33.16 41.66 -22.07
CA LEU A 172 34.16 42.07 -21.08
C LEU A 172 35.56 41.45 -21.29
N TYR A 173 35.77 40.64 -22.33
CA TYR A 173 37.03 39.94 -22.60
C TYR A 173 37.84 40.46 -23.81
N LEU A 174 37.36 41.48 -24.53
CA LEU A 174 38.02 42.03 -25.74
C LEU A 174 38.40 43.51 -25.63
N GLN A 175 38.96 43.94 -24.49
CA GLN A 175 39.41 45.33 -24.33
C GLN A 175 40.83 45.53 -23.79
N ASP A 176 41.68 44.50 -23.74
CA ASP A 176 43.04 44.66 -23.21
C ASP A 176 44.15 44.02 -24.07
N ARG A 177 44.03 44.15 -25.40
CA ARG A 177 45.12 43.88 -26.36
C ARG A 177 45.14 44.89 -27.49
N SER A 178 45.26 46.16 -27.15
CA SER A 178 45.78 47.18 -28.07
C SER A 178 46.22 48.38 -27.26
N GLU A 179 47.42 48.31 -26.70
CA GLU A 179 48.39 49.41 -26.52
C GLU A 179 49.76 48.81 -26.21
#